data_AF-A0A0S8G868-F1
#
_entry.id   AF-A0A0S8G868-F1
#
_cell.length_a   1.000
_cell.length_b   1.000
_cell.length_c   1.000
_cell.angle_alpha   90.00
_cell.angle_beta   90.00
_cell.angle_gamma   90.00
#
_symmetry.space_group_name_H-M   'P 1'
#
loop_
_entity.id
_entity.type
_entity.pdbx_description
1 polymer ?
#
loop_
_entity_poly.entity_id
_entity_poly.type
_entity_poly.pdbx_seq_one_letter_code
_entity_poly.pdbx_strand_id
1 'polypeptide(L)'
;MSKEKYKPPPFNYCDYRCERCDERDNCRVFKENQERIMDHYLKGEDPYNPDVFIKDLGNIFANTNRMISKMAEERGIDISDATSREVPEVNPEEYVVYRLAYVYFQEAHAFIKELENSGVPDAIREDFEDLTWYHTLIAAKAGRLVSGFVDDFLDEELQAIEEEGTIGVIQKGITLSSEALHHMLNELPEHLYAISDLINLLKRLGKQLQTDIHQKVVPDKA
;
A
#
# COMPACT_ATOMS: atom_id res chain seq x y z
N MET A 1 33.19 -2.35 -10.16
CA MET A 1 32.03 -2.96 -9.46
C MET A 1 30.80 -2.22 -9.92
N SER A 2 29.89 -2.89 -10.66
CA SER A 2 28.75 -2.26 -11.34
C SER A 2 27.89 -1.48 -10.34
N LYS A 3 27.80 -0.16 -10.53
CA LYS A 3 27.21 0.78 -9.57
C LYS A 3 25.68 0.82 -9.53
N GLU A 4 24.98 0.07 -10.37
CA GLU A 4 23.52 0.11 -10.42
C GLU A 4 22.97 -1.31 -10.41
N LYS A 5 22.79 -1.86 -9.20
CA LYS A 5 22.02 -3.11 -8.98
C LYS A 5 20.61 -2.86 -8.45
N TYR A 6 20.31 -1.62 -8.08
CA TYR A 6 19.03 -1.24 -7.47
C TYR A 6 18.24 -0.44 -8.49
N LYS A 7 17.02 -0.89 -8.80
CA LYS A 7 16.09 -0.09 -9.61
C LYS A 7 15.87 1.25 -8.90
N PRO A 8 15.82 2.38 -9.63
CA PRO A 8 15.37 3.63 -9.03
C PRO A 8 13.96 3.39 -8.46
N PRO A 9 13.67 3.91 -7.26
CA PRO A 9 12.41 3.63 -6.61
C PRO A 9 11.28 4.22 -7.44
N PRO A 10 10.19 3.46 -7.55
CA PRO A 10 9.00 4.02 -6.95
C PRO A 10 8.52 3.02 -5.89
N PHE A 11 8.61 3.40 -4.62
CA PHE A 11 8.09 2.61 -3.49
C PHE A 11 6.57 2.34 -3.61
N ASN A 12 5.92 2.95 -4.59
CA ASN A 12 4.48 2.93 -4.82
C ASN A 12 3.98 1.62 -5.39
N TYR A 13 4.87 0.84 -6.02
CA TYR A 13 4.62 -0.50 -6.57
C TYR A 13 4.71 -1.60 -5.49
N CYS A 14 5.07 -1.24 -4.25
CA CYS A 14 5.18 -2.17 -3.14
C CYS A 14 3.81 -2.40 -2.47
N ASP A 15 3.50 -3.67 -2.24
CA ASP A 15 2.39 -4.13 -1.41
C ASP A 15 2.84 -4.64 -0.03
N TYR A 16 4.13 -4.48 0.28
CA TYR A 16 4.78 -4.88 1.54
C TYR A 16 4.70 -6.39 1.87
N ARG A 17 4.45 -7.26 0.88
CA ARG A 17 4.55 -8.73 0.99
C ARG A 17 5.89 -9.21 0.47
N CYS A 18 6.97 -8.81 1.14
CA CYS A 18 8.35 -9.08 0.68
C CYS A 18 8.66 -10.58 0.55
N GLU A 19 8.01 -11.43 1.33
CA GLU A 19 8.12 -12.89 1.28
C GLU A 19 7.56 -13.50 -0.02
N ARG A 20 6.70 -12.76 -0.73
CA ARG A 20 6.09 -13.13 -2.03
C ARG A 20 6.47 -12.19 -3.17
N CYS A 21 7.56 -11.40 -3.01
CA CYS A 21 7.96 -10.39 -3.99
C CYS A 21 9.05 -10.89 -4.95
N ASP A 22 8.77 -10.89 -6.25
CA ASP A 22 9.71 -11.32 -7.30
C ASP A 22 10.92 -10.39 -7.47
N GLU A 23 10.83 -9.15 -6.99
CA GLU A 23 11.90 -8.14 -7.06
C GLU A 23 12.70 -8.02 -5.76
N ARG A 24 12.45 -8.92 -4.79
CA ARG A 24 13.06 -8.91 -3.46
C ARG A 24 14.59 -8.82 -3.50
N ASP A 25 15.23 -9.56 -4.41
CA ASP A 25 16.69 -9.63 -4.52
C ASP A 25 17.31 -8.33 -5.09
N ASN A 26 16.51 -7.54 -5.79
CA ASN A 26 16.89 -6.22 -6.33
C ASN A 26 16.38 -5.06 -5.45
N CYS A 27 15.64 -5.36 -4.37
CA CYS A 27 15.05 -4.35 -3.49
C CYS A 27 16.05 -3.91 -2.42
N ARG A 28 16.48 -2.64 -2.50
CA ARG A 28 17.39 -2.05 -1.51
C ARG A 28 16.80 -2.05 -0.10
N VAL A 29 15.51 -1.69 0.04
CA VAL A 29 14.84 -1.64 1.35
C VAL A 29 14.79 -3.01 2.01
N PHE A 30 14.44 -4.05 1.25
CA PHE A 30 14.43 -5.42 1.76
C PHE A 30 15.82 -5.83 2.23
N LYS A 31 16.84 -5.61 1.39
CA LYS A 31 18.23 -5.95 1.72
C LYS A 31 18.73 -5.23 2.98
N GLU A 32 18.55 -3.92 3.07
CA GLU A 32 18.97 -3.12 4.23
C GLU A 32 18.26 -3.59 5.52
N ASN A 33 16.97 -3.97 5.42
CA ASN A 33 16.25 -4.54 6.57
C ASN A 33 16.80 -5.91 6.98
N GLN A 34 17.16 -6.79 6.05
CA GLN A 34 17.77 -8.10 6.36
C GLN A 34 19.14 -7.94 7.00
N GLU A 35 19.97 -7.03 6.48
CA GLU A 35 21.29 -6.72 7.07
C GLU A 35 21.13 -6.20 8.49
N ARG A 36 20.19 -5.27 8.74
CA ARG A 36 19.87 -4.77 10.08
C ARG A 36 19.47 -5.91 11.03
N ILE A 37 18.52 -6.75 10.63
CA ILE A 37 18.05 -7.88 11.45
C ILE A 37 19.22 -8.82 11.80
N MET A 38 20.04 -9.16 10.81
CA MET A 38 21.20 -10.03 11.01
C MET A 38 22.22 -9.41 11.98
N ASP A 39 22.49 -8.11 11.87
CA ASP A 39 23.41 -7.39 12.75
C ASP A 39 22.98 -7.44 14.21
N HIS A 40 21.67 -7.39 14.51
CA HIS A 40 21.17 -7.54 15.88
C HIS A 40 21.37 -8.96 16.40
N TYR A 41 21.04 -9.98 15.59
CA TYR A 41 21.26 -11.37 15.99
C TYR A 41 22.74 -11.66 16.27
N LEU A 42 23.66 -11.12 15.46
CA LEU A 42 25.11 -11.26 15.68
C LEU A 42 25.58 -10.58 16.98
N LYS A 43 24.87 -9.54 17.44
CA LYS A 43 25.12 -8.85 18.72
C LYS A 43 24.42 -9.51 19.91
N GLY A 44 23.61 -10.55 19.68
CA GLY A 44 22.78 -11.17 20.71
C GLY A 44 21.58 -10.31 21.13
N GLU A 45 21.17 -9.36 20.28
CA GLU A 45 20.02 -8.50 20.48
C GLU A 45 18.79 -9.11 19.77
N ASP A 46 17.61 -8.97 20.37
CA ASP A 46 16.35 -9.30 19.70
C ASP A 46 15.91 -8.11 18.83
N PRO A 47 15.90 -8.24 17.48
CA PRO A 47 15.53 -7.15 16.59
C PRO A 47 14.06 -6.73 16.69
N TYR A 48 13.21 -7.55 17.34
CA TYR A 48 11.80 -7.27 17.57
C TYR A 48 11.52 -6.71 18.97
N ASN A 49 12.56 -6.56 19.80
CA ASN A 49 12.43 -5.86 21.06
C ASN A 49 12.10 -4.38 20.81
N PRO A 50 11.07 -3.81 21.45
CA PRO A 50 10.68 -2.41 21.26
C PRO A 50 11.82 -1.40 21.46
N ASP A 51 12.68 -1.61 22.46
CA ASP A 51 13.78 -0.67 22.75
C ASP A 51 14.85 -0.69 21.65
N VAL A 52 15.16 -1.87 21.12
CA VAL A 52 16.09 -2.05 20.00
C VAL A 52 15.50 -1.39 18.74
N PHE A 53 14.23 -1.66 18.44
CA PHE A 53 13.52 -1.07 17.31
C PHE A 53 13.48 0.47 17.37
N ILE A 54 13.14 1.06 18.53
CA ILE A 54 13.08 2.51 18.70
C ILE A 54 14.46 3.16 18.50
N LYS A 55 15.52 2.50 18.98
CA LYS A 55 16.89 2.97 18.77
C LYS A 55 17.27 2.95 17.28
N ASP A 56 16.93 1.86 16.58
CA ASP A 56 17.16 1.77 15.13
C ASP A 56 16.41 2.85 14.36
N LEU A 57 15.15 3.08 14.71
CA LEU A 57 14.33 4.12 14.10
C LEU A 57 14.98 5.50 14.26
N GLY A 58 15.48 5.82 15.46
CA GLY A 58 16.24 7.05 15.72
C GLY A 58 17.49 7.16 14.84
N ASN A 59 18.24 6.06 14.68
CA ASN A 59 19.41 6.03 13.81
C ASN A 59 19.07 6.22 12.32
N ILE A 60 17.96 5.63 11.85
CA ILE A 60 17.46 5.79 10.48
C ILE A 60 17.13 7.27 10.22
N PHE A 61 16.34 7.91 11.10
CA PHE A 61 16.00 9.32 10.94
C PHE A 61 17.23 10.24 10.99
N ALA A 62 18.17 10.00 11.91
CA ALA A 62 19.41 10.77 11.99
C ALA A 62 20.26 10.63 10.72
N ASN A 63 20.37 9.42 10.17
CA ASN A 63 21.06 9.16 8.91
C ASN A 63 20.38 9.83 7.72
N THR A 64 19.05 9.70 7.61
CA THR A 64 18.25 10.35 6.57
C THR A 64 18.41 11.87 6.62
N ASN A 65 18.32 12.49 7.81
CA ASN A 65 18.50 13.93 7.96
C ASN A 65 19.90 14.36 7.49
N ARG A 66 20.96 13.63 7.90
CA ARG A 66 22.34 13.88 7.45
C ARG A 66 22.48 13.78 5.92
N MET A 67 21.83 12.78 5.31
CA MET A 67 21.85 12.59 3.85
C MET A 67 21.16 13.74 3.13
N ILE A 68 19.99 14.18 3.62
CA ILE A 68 19.25 15.32 3.07
C ILE A 68 20.07 16.61 3.19
N SER A 69 20.61 16.92 4.38
CA SER A 69 21.44 18.12 4.59
C SER A 69 22.65 18.16 3.65
N LYS A 70 23.34 17.02 3.49
CA LYS A 70 24.48 16.92 2.58
C LYS A 70 24.06 17.14 1.12
N MET A 71 22.97 16.52 0.67
CA MET A 71 22.48 16.70 -0.70
C MET A 71 22.06 18.14 -0.98
N ALA A 72 21.47 18.82 0.00
CA ALA A 72 21.11 20.23 -0.13
C ALA A 72 22.34 21.13 -0.23
N GLU A 73 23.35 20.92 0.63
CA GLU A 73 24.63 21.65 0.58
C GLU A 73 25.32 21.46 -0.78
N GLU A 74 25.41 20.21 -1.27
CA GLU A 74 25.98 19.89 -2.58
C GLU A 74 25.25 20.55 -3.75
N ARG A 75 23.94 20.84 -3.59
CA ARG A 75 23.10 21.49 -4.59
C ARG A 75 22.93 22.99 -4.36
N GLY A 76 23.54 23.56 -3.31
CA GLY A 76 23.38 24.96 -2.93
C GLY A 76 21.95 25.33 -2.52
N ILE A 77 21.17 24.37 -2.01
CA ILE A 77 19.79 24.56 -1.55
C ILE A 77 19.83 24.90 -0.06
N ASP A 78 19.26 26.04 0.32
CA ASP A 78 19.02 26.37 1.73
C ASP A 78 17.69 25.78 2.19
N ILE A 79 17.78 24.74 3.04
CA ILE A 79 16.59 24.07 3.60
C ILE A 79 16.01 24.82 4.80
N SER A 80 16.77 25.72 5.41
CA SER A 80 16.32 26.46 6.60
C SER A 80 15.25 27.51 6.28
N ASP A 81 15.16 27.90 5.00
CA ASP A 81 14.16 28.82 4.45
C ASP A 81 13.03 28.09 3.69
N ALA A 82 12.91 26.77 3.85
CA ALA A 82 11.82 26.01 3.25
C ALA A 82 10.49 26.45 3.87
N THR A 83 9.69 27.20 3.09
CA THR A 83 8.32 27.55 3.47
C THR A 83 7.43 26.33 3.29
N SER A 84 6.58 26.03 4.28
CA SER A 84 5.58 24.98 4.14
C SER A 84 4.58 25.41 3.08
N ARG A 85 4.55 24.69 1.95
CA ARG A 85 3.48 24.84 0.98
C ARG A 85 2.21 24.23 1.57
N GLU A 86 1.10 24.96 1.53
CA GLU A 86 -0.21 24.37 1.85
C GLU A 86 -0.54 23.34 0.77
N VAL A 87 -0.60 22.07 1.16
CA VAL A 87 -1.09 21.00 0.29
C VAL A 87 -2.62 21.11 0.27
N PRO A 88 -3.26 21.17 -0.90
CA PRO A 88 -4.71 21.24 -0.98
C PRO A 88 -5.34 20.04 -0.27
N GLU A 89 -6.33 20.29 0.58
CA GLU A 89 -7.08 19.21 1.21
C GLU A 89 -7.96 18.52 0.16
N VAL A 90 -7.72 17.23 -0.05
CA VAL A 90 -8.59 16.38 -0.88
C VAL A 90 -9.56 15.66 0.03
N ASN A 91 -10.85 15.81 -0.22
CA ASN A 91 -11.84 14.88 0.30
C ASN A 91 -11.90 13.64 -0.62
N PRO A 92 -11.37 12.47 -0.20
CA PRO A 92 -11.33 11.28 -1.04
C PRO A 92 -12.72 10.79 -1.44
N GLU A 93 -13.74 11.05 -0.62
CA GLU A 93 -15.12 10.61 -0.85
C GLU A 93 -15.78 11.28 -2.06
N GLU A 94 -15.21 12.36 -2.58
CA GLU A 94 -15.64 12.96 -3.83
C GLU A 94 -15.40 12.08 -5.05
N TYR A 95 -14.53 11.07 -4.95
CA TYR A 95 -14.11 10.24 -6.07
C TYR A 95 -14.75 8.85 -6.02
N VAL A 96 -15.31 8.42 -7.16
CA VAL A 96 -15.99 7.12 -7.27
C VAL A 96 -15.04 5.96 -6.96
N VAL A 97 -13.79 6.04 -7.43
CA VAL A 97 -12.77 5.00 -7.19
C VAL A 97 -12.51 4.78 -5.70
N TYR A 98 -12.38 5.86 -4.92
CA TYR A 98 -12.16 5.76 -3.48
C TYR A 98 -13.39 5.19 -2.77
N ARG A 99 -14.60 5.66 -3.11
CA ARG A 99 -15.81 5.12 -2.47
C ARG A 99 -16.01 3.63 -2.71
N LEU A 100 -15.74 3.15 -3.93
CA LEU A 100 -15.79 1.71 -4.21
C LEU A 100 -14.77 0.93 -3.36
N ALA A 101 -13.54 1.43 -3.26
CA ALA A 101 -12.50 0.82 -2.44
C ALA A 101 -12.84 0.84 -0.94
N TYR A 102 -13.43 1.94 -0.46
CA TYR A 102 -13.81 2.10 0.94
C TYR A 102 -15.00 1.22 1.32
N VAL A 103 -16.03 1.13 0.47
CA VAL A 103 -17.14 0.20 0.68
C VAL A 103 -16.64 -1.24 0.69
N TYR A 104 -15.77 -1.61 -0.27
CA TYR A 104 -15.12 -2.94 -0.24
C TYR A 104 -14.37 -3.18 1.08
N PHE A 105 -13.58 -2.21 1.55
CA PHE A 105 -12.88 -2.31 2.82
C PHE A 105 -13.84 -2.58 3.99
N GLN A 106 -14.94 -1.84 4.10
CA GLN A 106 -15.91 -2.00 5.19
C GLN A 106 -16.57 -3.38 5.17
N GLU A 107 -17.07 -3.80 4.02
CA GLU A 107 -17.73 -5.10 3.86
C GLU A 107 -16.74 -6.26 4.07
N ALA A 108 -15.53 -6.17 3.51
CA ALA A 108 -14.50 -7.19 3.68
C ALA A 108 -14.05 -7.26 5.14
N HIS A 109 -13.91 -6.12 5.82
CA HIS A 109 -13.55 -6.09 7.24
C HIS A 109 -14.61 -6.76 8.11
N ALA A 110 -15.90 -6.51 7.84
CA ALA A 110 -16.99 -7.17 8.53
C ALA A 110 -16.96 -8.69 8.32
N PHE A 111 -16.77 -9.13 7.08
CA PHE A 111 -16.64 -10.56 6.75
C PHE A 111 -15.42 -11.23 7.41
N ILE A 112 -14.26 -10.57 7.39
CA ILE A 112 -13.05 -11.03 8.09
C ILE A 112 -13.34 -11.19 9.59
N LYS A 113 -13.97 -10.20 10.22
CA LYS A 113 -14.34 -10.26 11.64
C LYS A 113 -15.30 -11.40 11.96
N GLU A 114 -16.24 -11.69 11.07
CA GLU A 114 -17.13 -12.84 11.23
C GLU A 114 -16.33 -14.15 11.24
N LEU A 115 -15.44 -14.35 10.26
CA LEU A 115 -14.60 -15.54 10.16
C LEU A 115 -13.62 -15.69 11.34
N GLU A 116 -13.04 -14.59 11.83
CA GLU A 116 -12.21 -14.62 13.04
C GLU A 116 -13.01 -15.14 14.26
N ASN A 117 -14.27 -14.75 14.37
CA ASN A 117 -15.13 -15.13 15.49
C ASN A 117 -15.67 -16.56 15.39
N SER A 118 -15.98 -17.04 14.18
CA SER A 118 -16.46 -18.41 13.94
C SER A 118 -15.32 -19.44 13.87
N GLY A 119 -14.08 -18.97 13.64
CA GLY A 119 -12.89 -19.78 13.45
C GLY A 119 -12.57 -19.96 11.98
N VAL A 120 -11.36 -19.60 11.57
CA VAL A 120 -10.89 -19.69 10.18
C VAL A 120 -10.49 -21.13 9.85
N PRO A 121 -11.18 -21.83 8.93
CA PRO A 121 -10.82 -23.18 8.51
C PRO A 121 -9.39 -23.24 7.98
N ASP A 122 -8.66 -24.33 8.29
CA ASP A 122 -7.29 -24.52 7.79
C ASP A 122 -7.22 -24.51 6.25
N ALA A 123 -8.28 -24.99 5.58
CA ALA A 123 -8.37 -25.09 4.12
C ALA A 123 -8.32 -23.74 3.39
N ILE A 124 -8.68 -22.63 4.05
CA ILE A 124 -8.70 -21.28 3.45
C ILE A 124 -7.70 -20.33 4.11
N ARG A 125 -6.75 -20.84 4.90
CA ARG A 125 -5.89 -19.97 5.73
C ARG A 125 -5.07 -18.99 4.90
N GLU A 126 -4.47 -19.45 3.81
CA GLU A 126 -3.68 -18.58 2.92
C GLU A 126 -4.55 -17.52 2.23
N ASP A 127 -5.75 -17.90 1.77
CA ASP A 127 -6.72 -16.97 1.18
C ASP A 127 -7.16 -15.91 2.20
N PHE A 128 -7.37 -16.34 3.44
CA PHE A 128 -7.76 -15.46 4.54
C PHE A 128 -6.65 -14.44 4.86
N GLU A 129 -5.38 -14.87 4.85
CA GLU A 129 -4.24 -13.96 5.00
C GLU A 129 -4.16 -12.94 3.86
N ASP A 130 -4.43 -13.36 2.62
CA ASP A 130 -4.44 -12.47 1.46
C ASP A 130 -5.59 -11.46 1.52
N LEU A 131 -6.80 -11.93 1.80
CA LEU A 131 -7.96 -11.05 1.98
C LEU A 131 -7.72 -10.04 3.13
N THR A 132 -7.21 -10.52 4.27
CA THR A 132 -6.90 -9.68 5.44
C THR A 132 -5.85 -8.63 5.11
N TRP A 133 -4.85 -8.95 4.30
CA TRP A 133 -3.85 -7.99 3.89
C TRP A 133 -4.40 -6.95 2.92
N TYR A 134 -5.06 -7.39 1.85
CA TYR A 134 -5.42 -6.50 0.75
C TYR A 134 -6.68 -5.66 1.02
N HIS A 135 -7.57 -6.05 1.93
CA HIS A 135 -8.78 -5.25 2.23
C HIS A 135 -8.45 -3.84 2.73
N THR A 136 -7.42 -3.70 3.57
CA THR A 136 -6.95 -2.39 4.06
C THR A 136 -6.07 -1.69 3.03
N LEU A 137 -5.17 -2.44 2.37
CA LEU A 137 -4.22 -1.88 1.43
C LEU A 137 -4.90 -1.24 0.22
N ILE A 138 -5.95 -1.86 -0.32
CA ILE A 138 -6.72 -1.34 -1.46
C ILE A 138 -7.31 0.04 -1.13
N ALA A 139 -7.98 0.20 0.00
CA ALA A 139 -8.56 1.47 0.41
C ALA A 139 -7.49 2.53 0.69
N ALA A 140 -6.40 2.17 1.37
CA ALA A 140 -5.29 3.08 1.64
C ALA A 140 -4.63 3.58 0.34
N LYS A 141 -4.40 2.69 -0.62
CA LYS A 141 -3.80 3.03 -1.93
C LYS A 141 -4.77 3.83 -2.81
N ALA A 142 -6.07 3.54 -2.77
CA ALA A 142 -7.07 4.36 -3.43
C ALA A 142 -7.14 5.78 -2.83
N GLY A 143 -7.00 5.91 -1.51
CA GLY A 143 -6.87 7.21 -0.84
C GLY A 143 -5.64 7.98 -1.33
N ARG A 144 -4.48 7.32 -1.38
CA ARG A 144 -3.25 7.91 -1.95
C ARG A 144 -3.44 8.35 -3.40
N LEU A 145 -4.05 7.51 -4.23
CA LEU A 145 -4.31 7.79 -5.64
C LEU A 145 -5.08 9.11 -5.79
N VAL A 146 -6.19 9.25 -5.07
CA VAL A 146 -7.04 10.46 -5.21
C VAL A 146 -6.41 11.70 -4.57
N SER A 147 -5.63 11.53 -3.49
CA SER A 147 -4.83 12.63 -2.94
C SER A 147 -3.78 13.14 -3.94
N GLY A 148 -3.25 12.27 -4.79
CA GLY A 148 -2.28 12.65 -5.84
C GLY A 148 -2.88 13.40 -7.02
N PHE A 149 -4.21 13.48 -7.17
CA PHE A 149 -4.85 14.17 -8.30
C PHE A 149 -4.74 15.70 -8.24
N VAL A 150 -4.53 16.27 -7.06
CA VAL A 150 -4.41 17.72 -6.87
C VAL A 150 -3.00 18.14 -6.47
N ASP A 151 -2.10 17.17 -6.28
CA ASP A 151 -0.73 17.43 -5.87
C ASP A 151 0.07 17.92 -7.09
N ASP A 152 0.44 19.20 -7.08
CA ASP A 152 1.24 19.85 -8.12
C ASP A 152 2.74 19.86 -7.78
N PHE A 153 3.16 19.07 -6.79
CA PHE A 153 4.55 18.95 -6.39
C PHE A 153 5.40 18.22 -7.44
N LEU A 154 4.82 17.24 -8.13
CA LEU A 154 5.49 16.45 -9.15
C LEU A 154 5.25 17.01 -10.55
N ASP A 155 6.24 16.89 -11.43
CA ASP A 155 6.01 17.10 -12.85
C ASP A 155 5.11 16.01 -13.45
N GLU A 156 4.57 16.27 -14.65
CA GLU A 156 3.61 15.38 -15.32
C GLU A 156 4.16 13.95 -15.54
N GLU A 157 5.46 13.80 -15.78
CA GLU A 157 6.09 12.49 -16.01
C GLU A 157 6.15 11.69 -14.70
N LEU A 158 6.61 12.32 -13.62
CA LEU A 158 6.65 11.70 -12.30
C LEU A 158 5.25 11.41 -11.75
N GLN A 159 4.28 12.30 -11.98
CA GLN A 159 2.89 12.08 -11.59
C GLN A 159 2.30 10.86 -12.29
N ALA A 160 2.54 10.69 -13.59
CA ALA A 160 2.08 9.52 -14.34
C ALA A 160 2.70 8.22 -13.81
N ILE A 161 4.00 8.22 -13.46
CA ILE A 161 4.68 7.05 -12.87
C ILE A 161 4.11 6.71 -11.48
N GLU A 162 3.86 7.71 -10.64
CA GLU A 162 3.24 7.52 -9.31
C GLU A 162 1.81 6.95 -9.42
N GLU A 163 1.03 7.50 -10.35
CA GLU A 163 -0.33 7.06 -10.64
C GLU A 163 -0.34 5.60 -11.13
N GLU A 164 0.44 5.29 -12.16
CA GLU A 164 0.55 3.93 -12.72
C GLU A 164 0.97 2.92 -11.64
N GLY A 165 1.97 3.26 -10.82
CA GLY A 165 2.41 2.39 -9.73
C GLY A 165 1.35 2.16 -8.66
N THR A 166 0.62 3.21 -8.29
CA THR A 166 -0.45 3.11 -7.31
C THR A 166 -1.60 2.26 -7.85
N ILE A 167 -2.02 2.49 -9.10
CA ILE A 167 -3.03 1.68 -9.80
C ILE A 167 -2.59 0.22 -9.87
N GLY A 168 -1.33 -0.06 -10.21
CA GLY A 168 -0.78 -1.41 -10.27
C GLY A 168 -0.89 -2.17 -8.94
N VAL A 169 -0.63 -1.51 -7.81
CA VAL A 169 -0.81 -2.14 -6.49
C VAL A 169 -2.28 -2.39 -6.17
N ILE A 170 -3.18 -1.44 -6.50
CA ILE A 170 -4.62 -1.65 -6.30
C ILE A 170 -5.11 -2.83 -7.15
N GLN A 171 -4.70 -2.90 -8.42
CA GLN A 171 -5.04 -4.01 -9.31
C GLN A 171 -4.50 -5.34 -8.81
N LYS A 172 -3.25 -5.40 -8.32
CA LYS A 172 -2.69 -6.60 -7.69
C LYS A 172 -3.54 -7.05 -6.50
N GLY A 173 -3.92 -6.12 -5.62
CA GLY A 173 -4.79 -6.41 -4.49
C GLY A 173 -6.17 -6.92 -4.92
N ILE A 174 -6.77 -6.32 -5.96
CA ILE A 174 -8.05 -6.77 -6.52
C ILE A 174 -7.95 -8.20 -7.03
N THR A 175 -6.90 -8.53 -7.78
CA THR A 175 -6.68 -9.88 -8.31
C THR A 175 -6.55 -10.89 -7.19
N LEU A 176 -5.63 -10.68 -6.25
CA LEU A 176 -5.35 -11.61 -5.16
C LEU A 176 -6.55 -11.77 -4.22
N SER A 177 -7.26 -10.67 -3.91
CA SER A 177 -8.50 -10.75 -3.13
C SER A 177 -9.60 -11.51 -3.86
N SER A 178 -9.73 -11.33 -5.18
CA SER A 178 -10.74 -12.04 -5.98
C SER A 178 -10.43 -13.54 -6.09
N GLU A 179 -9.16 -13.90 -6.27
CA GLU A 179 -8.70 -15.29 -6.28
C GLU A 179 -8.96 -15.97 -4.92
N ALA A 180 -8.59 -15.31 -3.82
CA ALA A 180 -8.86 -15.78 -2.47
C ALA A 180 -10.36 -15.99 -2.24
N LEU A 181 -11.20 -15.00 -2.58
CA LEU A 181 -12.65 -15.09 -2.43
C LEU A 181 -13.27 -16.19 -3.30
N HIS A 182 -12.78 -16.40 -4.53
CA HIS A 182 -13.24 -17.51 -5.37
C HIS A 182 -12.91 -18.88 -4.79
N HIS A 183 -11.73 -19.04 -4.18
CA HIS A 183 -11.38 -20.28 -3.50
C HIS A 183 -12.25 -20.49 -2.25
N MET A 184 -12.41 -19.44 -1.43
CA MET A 184 -13.27 -19.46 -0.25
C MET A 184 -14.72 -19.84 -0.55
N LEU A 185 -15.29 -19.49 -1.70
CA LEU A 185 -16.66 -19.91 -2.08
C LEU A 185 -16.87 -21.43 -2.05
N ASN A 186 -15.84 -22.21 -2.37
CA ASN A 186 -15.96 -23.67 -2.38
C ASN A 186 -15.98 -24.25 -0.97
N GLU A 187 -15.28 -23.59 -0.04
CA GLU A 187 -15.08 -24.05 1.34
C GLU A 187 -16.08 -23.41 2.33
N LEU A 188 -16.70 -22.27 1.97
CA LEU A 188 -17.65 -21.50 2.77
C LEU A 188 -18.98 -21.27 2.03
N PRO A 189 -19.75 -22.32 1.69
CA PRO A 189 -20.98 -22.19 0.92
C PRO A 189 -22.07 -21.36 1.64
N GLU A 190 -22.06 -21.31 2.97
CA GLU A 190 -22.97 -20.50 3.77
C GLU A 190 -22.73 -18.99 3.63
N HIS A 191 -21.53 -18.59 3.18
CA HIS A 191 -21.14 -17.19 2.95
C HIS A 191 -21.27 -16.75 1.48
N LEU A 192 -21.94 -17.55 0.64
CA LEU A 192 -22.09 -17.31 -0.80
C LEU A 192 -22.43 -15.86 -1.16
N TYR A 193 -23.43 -15.27 -0.49
CA TYR A 193 -23.88 -13.91 -0.78
C TYR A 193 -22.83 -12.87 -0.39
N ALA A 194 -22.27 -12.95 0.81
CA ALA A 194 -21.24 -12.03 1.27
C ALA A 194 -20.01 -12.05 0.35
N ILE A 195 -19.53 -13.25 0.01
CA ILE A 195 -18.38 -13.40 -0.89
C ILE A 195 -18.69 -12.89 -2.30
N SER A 196 -19.89 -13.19 -2.82
CA SER A 196 -20.32 -12.70 -4.15
C SER A 196 -20.40 -11.17 -4.21
N ASP A 197 -20.87 -10.53 -3.14
CA ASP A 197 -20.95 -9.08 -3.05
C ASP A 197 -19.55 -8.44 -3.01
N LEU A 198 -18.61 -9.03 -2.26
CA LEU A 198 -17.21 -8.61 -2.25
C LEU A 198 -16.56 -8.71 -3.64
N ILE A 199 -16.74 -9.84 -4.34
CA ILE A 199 -16.24 -10.02 -5.71
C ILE A 199 -16.85 -8.99 -6.66
N ASN A 200 -18.15 -8.70 -6.53
CA ASN A 200 -18.81 -7.68 -7.34
C ASN A 200 -18.26 -6.27 -7.07
N LEU A 201 -17.97 -5.93 -5.81
CA LEU A 201 -17.33 -4.66 -5.45
C LEU A 201 -15.92 -4.55 -6.07
N LEU A 202 -15.10 -5.60 -5.96
CA LEU A 202 -13.78 -5.67 -6.57
C LEU A 202 -13.83 -5.52 -8.09
N LYS A 203 -14.79 -6.19 -8.75
CA LYS A 203 -15.00 -6.07 -10.21
C LYS A 203 -15.38 -4.64 -10.61
N ARG A 204 -16.25 -3.98 -9.85
CA ARG A 204 -16.65 -2.58 -10.09
C ARG A 204 -15.46 -1.64 -9.90
N LEU A 205 -14.67 -1.83 -8.84
CA LEU A 205 -13.45 -1.06 -8.60
C LEU A 205 -12.44 -1.25 -9.73
N GLY A 206 -12.17 -2.49 -10.13
CA GLY A 206 -11.27 -2.81 -11.24
C GLY A 206 -11.72 -2.17 -12.56
N LYS A 207 -13.04 -2.14 -12.83
CA LYS A 207 -13.59 -1.43 -13.99
C LYS A 207 -13.37 0.07 -13.89
N GLN A 208 -13.61 0.68 -12.71
CA GLN A 208 -13.40 2.11 -12.52
C GLN A 208 -11.95 2.53 -12.80
N LEU A 209 -10.98 1.70 -12.38
CA LEU A 209 -9.55 1.90 -12.63
C LEU A 209 -9.16 1.89 -14.11
N GLN A 210 -10.00 1.31 -14.97
CA GLN A 210 -9.75 1.22 -16.42
C GLN A 210 -10.52 2.26 -17.24
N THR A 211 -11.46 3.00 -16.62
CA THR A 211 -12.33 3.93 -17.34
C THR A 211 -12.01 5.39 -17.06
N ASP A 212 -12.28 5.85 -15.83
CA ASP A 212 -12.11 7.24 -15.44
C ASP A 212 -11.85 7.30 -13.94
N ILE A 213 -10.58 7.30 -13.55
CA ILE A 213 -10.18 7.35 -12.14
C ILE A 213 -10.46 8.71 -11.50
N HIS A 214 -10.66 9.76 -12.31
CA HIS A 214 -10.96 11.12 -11.86
C HIS A 214 -12.46 11.37 -11.72
N GLN A 215 -13.30 10.36 -12.02
CA GLN A 215 -14.75 10.49 -11.93
C GLN A 215 -15.18 10.90 -10.52
N LYS A 216 -15.72 12.11 -10.42
CA LYS A 216 -16.35 12.59 -9.20
C LYS A 216 -17.78 12.07 -9.05
N VAL A 217 -18.20 11.95 -7.81
CA VAL A 217 -19.57 11.67 -7.42
C VAL A 217 -20.44 12.84 -7.85
N VAL A 218 -21.51 12.58 -8.60
CA VAL A 218 -22.58 13.58 -8.78
C VAL A 218 -23.31 13.69 -7.44
N PRO A 219 -23.31 14.87 -6.78
CA PRO A 219 -24.11 15.03 -5.58
C PRO A 219 -25.57 14.77 -5.94
N ASP A 220 -26.25 13.92 -5.15
CA ASP A 220 -27.68 13.74 -5.30
C ASP A 220 -28.33 15.13 -5.27
N LYS A 221 -29.07 15.47 -6.33
CA LYS A 221 -29.88 16.68 -6.34
C LYS A 221 -30.89 16.52 -5.20
N ALA A 222 -30.65 17.23 -4.10
CA ALA A 222 -31.58 17.36 -2.98
C ALA A 222 -32.94 17.87 -3.46
#